data_AF-A0A2E2HCB8-F1
#
_entry.id   AF-A0A2E2HCB8-F1
#
_cell.length_a   1.000
_cell.length_b   1.000
_cell.length_c   1.000
_cell.angle_alpha   90.00
_cell.angle_beta   90.00
_cell.angle_gamma   90.00
#
_symmetry.space_group_name_H-M   'P 1'
#
loop_
_entity.id
_entity.type
_entity.pdbx_description
1 polymer ?
#
loop_
_entity_poly.entity_id
_entity_poly.type
_entity_poly.pdbx_seq_one_letter_code
_entity_poly.pdbx_strand_id
1 'polypeptide(L)'
;MNKYYFAYGSNLNHDHMKFRCPNARFVGTLTLPDWELVFRGVADISQQPGKEVQGGLYAITNVCEQALDIYEGYPHLYTKGYFTIKMDKKKQDVMTYLMNDRNYLIEPNGSYLETIKQGYRDCGLPLEQLNQSVINSKEVNNE
;
A
#
# COMPACT_ATOMS: atom_id res chain seq x y z
N MET A 1 18.02 -11.83 6.12
CA MET A 1 16.69 -12.23 6.61
C MET A 1 15.67 -11.60 5.69
N ASN A 2 14.68 -12.34 5.21
CA ASN A 2 13.64 -11.78 4.35
C ASN A 2 12.54 -11.21 5.24
N LYS A 3 12.11 -9.98 4.95
CA LYS A 3 10.96 -9.33 5.59
C LYS A 3 9.75 -9.40 4.67
N TYR A 4 8.56 -9.35 5.25
CA TYR A 4 7.35 -9.20 4.46
C TYR A 4 6.95 -7.74 4.41
N TYR A 5 6.59 -7.28 3.22
CA TYR A 5 6.14 -5.93 2.94
C TYR A 5 4.76 -5.98 2.28
N PHE A 6 3.84 -5.19 2.80
CA PHE A 6 2.52 -5.02 2.25
C PHE A 6 2.42 -3.73 1.47
N ALA A 7 2.12 -3.85 0.19
CA ALA A 7 1.84 -2.74 -0.70
C ALA A 7 0.33 -2.60 -0.89
N TYR A 8 -0.17 -1.37 -0.81
CA TYR A 8 -1.58 -1.03 -1.07
C TYR A 8 -1.73 0.05 -2.17
N GLY A 9 -0.61 0.60 -2.65
CA GLY A 9 -0.56 1.71 -3.61
C GLY A 9 0.30 1.41 -4.83
N SER A 10 1.15 2.35 -5.25
CA SER A 10 1.93 2.26 -6.49
C SER A 10 2.90 1.08 -6.57
N ASN A 11 3.34 0.52 -5.44
CA ASN A 11 4.19 -0.69 -5.38
C ASN A 11 3.41 -1.98 -5.67
N LEU A 12 2.09 -1.92 -5.88
CA LEU A 12 1.32 -3.04 -6.44
C LEU A 12 1.69 -3.29 -7.91
N ASN A 13 2.16 -2.28 -8.64
CA ASN A 13 2.60 -2.42 -10.02
C ASN A 13 3.91 -3.24 -10.06
N HIS A 14 3.85 -4.41 -10.70
CA HIS A 14 4.95 -5.38 -10.66
C HIS A 14 6.22 -4.85 -11.36
N ASP A 15 6.07 -4.14 -12.48
CA ASP A 15 7.21 -3.58 -13.21
C ASP A 15 7.91 -2.49 -12.40
N HIS A 16 7.13 -1.61 -11.78
CA HIS A 16 7.66 -0.58 -10.90
C HIS A 16 8.33 -1.18 -9.65
N MET A 17 7.71 -2.20 -9.04
CA MET A 17 8.28 -2.89 -7.90
C MET A 17 9.59 -3.58 -8.25
N LYS A 18 9.65 -4.26 -9.41
CA LYS A 18 10.85 -4.92 -9.92
C LYS A 18 11.96 -3.92 -10.24
N PHE A 19 11.62 -2.74 -10.77
CA PHE A 19 12.60 -1.69 -11.00
C PHE A 19 13.23 -1.17 -9.70
N ARG A 20 12.41 -0.92 -8.67
CA ARG A 20 12.87 -0.42 -7.36
C ARG A 20 13.61 -1.47 -6.56
N CYS A 21 13.11 -2.70 -6.58
CA CYS A 21 13.63 -3.82 -5.82
C CYS A 21 13.57 -5.09 -6.70
N PRO A 22 14.61 -5.35 -7.50
CA PRO A 22 14.67 -6.52 -8.39
C PRO A 22 14.64 -7.87 -7.64
N ASN A 23 15.03 -7.85 -6.36
CA ASN A 23 15.07 -9.03 -5.49
C ASN A 23 13.78 -9.23 -4.68
N ALA A 24 12.75 -8.40 -4.88
CA ALA A 24 11.43 -8.64 -4.27
C ALA A 24 10.80 -9.86 -4.93
N ARG A 25 10.09 -10.64 -4.12
CA ARG A 25 9.26 -11.74 -4.59
C ARG A 25 7.83 -11.50 -4.18
N PHE A 26 6.92 -11.43 -5.16
CA PHE A 26 5.49 -11.43 -4.87
C PHE A 26 5.10 -12.76 -4.20
N VAL A 27 4.38 -12.66 -3.09
CA VAL A 27 3.97 -13.81 -2.27
C VAL A 27 2.49 -14.13 -2.50
N GLY A 28 1.66 -13.10 -2.65
CA GLY A 28 0.22 -13.21 -2.83
C GLY A 28 -0.48 -11.93 -2.40
N THR A 29 -1.81 -11.97 -2.35
CA THR A 29 -2.62 -10.85 -1.84
C THR A 29 -2.99 -11.05 -0.37
N LEU A 30 -3.33 -9.96 0.29
CA LEU A 30 -3.74 -9.94 1.68
C LEU A 30 -4.85 -8.90 1.88
N THR A 31 -5.83 -9.24 2.70
CA THR A 31 -6.85 -8.31 3.19
C THR A 31 -6.54 -7.99 4.65
N LEU A 32 -6.35 -6.71 4.96
CA LEU A 32 -6.07 -6.22 6.30
C LEU A 32 -7.36 -5.63 6.90
N PRO A 33 -7.91 -6.20 7.99
CA PRO A 33 -9.15 -5.74 8.61
C PRO A 33 -8.91 -4.50 9.48
N ASP A 34 -9.94 -3.69 9.67
CA ASP A 34 -9.95 -2.44 10.44
C ASP A 34 -9.07 -1.33 9.86
N TRP A 35 -8.88 -1.36 8.54
CA TRP A 35 -8.16 -0.35 7.78
C TRP A 35 -8.93 0.01 6.51
N GLU A 36 -8.73 1.23 6.03
CA GLU A 36 -9.30 1.74 4.79
C GLU A 36 -8.20 2.34 3.91
N LEU A 37 -8.27 2.09 2.61
CA LEU A 37 -7.46 2.79 1.61
C LEU A 37 -8.00 4.22 1.45
N VAL A 38 -7.12 5.20 1.60
CA VAL A 38 -7.45 6.63 1.44
C VAL A 38 -6.48 7.30 0.49
N PHE A 39 -6.87 8.47 -0.03
CA PHE A 39 -6.00 9.29 -0.85
C PHE A 39 -5.74 10.64 -0.21
N ARG A 40 -4.45 11.01 -0.18
CA ARG A 40 -3.92 12.29 0.28
C ARG A 40 -3.04 12.89 -0.82
N GLY A 41 -3.58 12.89 -2.05
CA GLY A 41 -2.83 13.12 -3.30
C GLY A 41 -2.05 11.88 -3.79
N VAL A 42 -1.62 11.04 -2.85
CA VAL A 42 -1.08 9.69 -3.07
C VAL A 42 -1.81 8.68 -2.17
N ALA A 43 -1.63 7.38 -2.41
CA ALA A 43 -2.29 6.34 -1.63
C ALA A 43 -1.72 6.24 -0.21
N ASP A 44 -2.60 6.15 0.79
CA ASP A 44 -2.27 5.88 2.19
C ASP A 44 -3.31 4.92 2.78
N ILE A 45 -3.07 4.38 3.97
CA ILE A 45 -4.09 3.62 4.71
C ILE A 45 -4.33 4.23 6.08
N SER A 46 -5.60 4.27 6.49
CA SER A 46 -6.02 4.80 7.78
C SER A 46 -6.79 3.74 8.56
N GLN A 47 -6.62 3.73 9.89
CA GLN A 47 -7.37 2.82 10.76
C GLN A 47 -8.85 3.20 10.72
N GLN A 48 -9.70 2.24 10.41
CA GLN A 48 -11.14 2.43 10.33
C GLN A 48 -11.84 1.11 10.68
N PRO A 49 -12.38 0.97 11.91
CA PRO A 49 -13.04 -0.25 12.35
C PRO A 49 -14.16 -0.68 11.40
N GLY A 50 -14.21 -1.97 11.08
CA GLY A 50 -15.21 -2.55 10.17
C GLY A 50 -14.98 -2.28 8.68
N LYS A 51 -13.90 -1.60 8.30
CA LYS A 51 -13.41 -1.53 6.92
C LYS A 51 -12.29 -2.55 6.70
N GLU A 52 -11.94 -2.76 5.44
CA GLU A 52 -10.79 -3.57 5.06
C GLU A 52 -10.02 -2.94 3.91
N VAL A 53 -8.72 -3.22 3.87
CA VAL A 53 -7.85 -2.85 2.75
C VAL A 53 -7.19 -4.08 2.16
N GLN A 54 -7.40 -4.27 0.86
CA GLN A 54 -6.74 -5.28 0.07
C GLN A 54 -5.43 -4.73 -0.51
N GLY A 55 -4.41 -5.57 -0.52
CA GLY A 55 -3.09 -5.23 -1.07
C GLY A 55 -2.27 -6.47 -1.42
N GLY A 56 -1.05 -6.22 -1.87
CA GLY A 56 -0.08 -7.22 -2.29
C GLY A 56 0.99 -7.44 -1.23
N LEU A 57 1.37 -8.68 -1.01
CA LEU A 57 2.40 -9.10 -0.08
C LEU A 57 3.67 -9.47 -0.84
N TYR A 58 4.79 -8.86 -0.47
CA TYR A 58 6.10 -9.13 -1.02
C TYR A 58 7.04 -9.67 0.05
N ALA A 59 7.88 -10.63 -0.31
CA ALA A 59 9.08 -10.95 0.45
C ALA A 59 10.21 -10.05 -0.07
N ILE A 60 10.79 -9.23 0.80
CA ILE A 60 11.84 -8.27 0.47
C ILE A 60 13.13 -8.55 1.25
N THR A 61 14.26 -8.17 0.63
CA THR A 61 15.59 -8.19 1.28
C THR A 61 15.84 -6.86 2.01
N ASN A 62 16.90 -6.80 2.83
CA ASN A 62 17.30 -5.54 3.48
C ASN A 62 17.66 -4.44 2.47
N VAL A 63 18.29 -4.80 1.34
CA VAL A 63 18.65 -3.83 0.28
C VAL A 63 17.39 -3.28 -0.38
N CYS A 64 16.39 -4.12 -0.57
CA CYS A 64 15.10 -3.70 -1.07
C CYS A 64 14.38 -2.74 -0.13
N GLU A 65 14.40 -3.02 1.17
CA GLU A 65 13.84 -2.09 2.17
C GLU A 65 14.52 -0.73 2.10
N GLN A 66 15.85 -0.67 1.95
CA GLN A 66 16.57 0.61 1.79
C GLN A 66 16.16 1.36 0.51
N ALA A 67 15.97 0.64 -0.60
CA ALA A 67 15.50 1.25 -1.85
C ALA A 67 14.06 1.78 -1.72
N LEU A 68 13.19 1.04 -1.01
CA LEU A 68 11.83 1.47 -0.70
C LEU A 68 11.83 2.66 0.26
N ASP A 69 12.69 2.68 1.28
CA ASP A 69 12.81 3.81 2.22
C ASP A 69 13.14 5.12 1.48
N ILE A 70 14.03 5.06 0.49
CA ILE A 70 14.35 6.22 -0.36
C ILE A 70 13.13 6.63 -1.19
N TYR A 71 12.45 5.67 -1.83
CA TYR A 71 11.29 5.93 -2.69
C TYR A 71 10.12 6.53 -1.92
N GLU A 72 9.84 6.02 -0.72
CA GLU A 72 8.75 6.45 0.16
C GLU A 72 9.11 7.71 0.96
N GLY A 73 10.33 8.24 0.81
CA GLY A 73 10.78 9.42 1.55
C GLY A 73 10.83 9.21 3.06
N TYR A 74 11.12 7.99 3.52
CA TYR A 74 11.24 7.66 4.93
C TYR A 74 12.43 8.40 5.60
N PRO A 75 12.28 8.95 6.82
CA PRO A 75 11.09 8.93 7.68
C PRO A 75 10.20 10.19 7.57
N HIS A 76 10.40 11.04 6.55
CA HIS A 76 9.77 12.37 6.48
C HIS A 76 8.37 12.35 5.86
N LEU A 77 8.19 11.65 4.74
CA LEU A 77 6.90 11.56 4.05
C LEU A 77 6.06 10.41 4.60
N TYR A 78 6.69 9.24 4.74
CA TYR A 78 6.10 8.04 5.33
C TYR A 78 6.92 7.53 6.51
N THR A 79 6.24 6.89 7.45
CA THR A 79 6.82 6.07 8.52
C THR A 79 6.49 4.60 8.31
N LYS A 80 7.24 3.71 8.98
CA LYS A 80 7.01 2.26 8.91
C LYS A 80 5.94 1.84 9.92
N GLY A 81 4.85 1.26 9.43
CA GLY A 81 3.88 0.51 10.22
C GLY A 81 4.23 -0.98 10.22
N TYR A 82 3.83 -1.67 11.27
CA TYR A 82 3.97 -3.12 11.38
C TYR A 82 2.66 -3.74 11.84
N PHE A 83 2.34 -4.89 11.28
CA PHE A 83 1.20 -5.68 11.69
C PHE A 83 1.56 -7.17 11.65
N THR A 84 0.90 -7.93 12.51
CA THR A 84 1.10 -9.38 12.59
C THR A 84 -0.07 -10.08 11.92
N ILE A 85 0.21 -10.82 10.85
CA ILE A 85 -0.78 -11.67 10.18
C ILE A 85 -0.56 -13.14 10.49
N LYS A 86 -1.59 -13.95 10.26
CA LYS A 86 -1.50 -15.41 10.35
C LYS A 86 -1.31 -15.99 8.95
N MET A 87 -0.13 -16.52 8.67
CA MET A 87 0.19 -17.26 7.44
C MET A 87 0.53 -18.70 7.80
N ASP A 88 -0.15 -19.69 7.21
CA ASP A 88 0.14 -21.13 7.38
C ASP A 88 0.34 -21.56 8.85
N LYS A 89 -0.58 -21.09 9.71
CA LYS A 89 -0.58 -21.32 11.18
C LYS A 89 0.55 -20.65 11.96
N LYS A 90 1.43 -19.89 11.31
CA LYS A 90 2.45 -19.06 11.96
C LYS A 90 2.03 -17.58 11.97
N LYS A 91 2.46 -16.88 13.01
CA LYS A 91 2.37 -15.42 13.06
C LYS A 91 3.56 -14.85 12.30
N GLN A 92 3.29 -13.90 11.41
CA GLN A 92 4.29 -13.26 10.59
C GLN A 92 4.14 -11.75 10.71
N ASP A 93 5.23 -11.08 11.09
CA ASP A 93 5.27 -9.62 11.08
C ASP A 93 5.48 -9.13 9.65
N VAL A 94 4.70 -8.13 9.29
CA VAL A 94 4.64 -7.52 7.97
C VAL A 94 4.78 -6.01 8.15
N MET A 95 5.67 -5.43 7.35
CA MET A 95 5.91 -4.00 7.31
C MET A 95 5.02 -3.35 6.24
N THR A 96 4.63 -2.12 6.49
CA THR A 96 4.00 -1.24 5.49
C THR A 96 4.49 0.19 5.69
N TYR A 97 4.29 1.05 4.70
CA TYR A 97 4.49 2.49 4.87
C TYR A 97 3.15 3.15 5.22
N LEU A 98 3.17 4.17 6.07
CA LEU A 98 2.00 5.00 6.41
C LEU A 98 2.38 6.48 6.34
N MET A 99 1.54 7.34 5.74
CA MET A 99 1.85 8.77 5.65
C MET A 99 1.96 9.39 7.03
N ASN A 100 2.85 10.38 7.15
CA ASN A 100 3.00 11.14 8.38
C ASN A 100 1.93 12.23 8.54
N ASP A 101 1.63 12.96 7.47
CA ASP A 101 0.54 13.93 7.48
C ASP A 101 -0.77 13.27 7.09
N ARG A 102 -1.72 13.29 8.02
CA ARG A 102 -3.01 12.60 7.91
C ARG A 102 -4.21 13.54 8.06
N ASN A 103 -3.99 14.84 7.95
CA ASN A 103 -5.02 15.85 8.26
C ASN A 103 -5.91 16.22 7.07
N TYR A 104 -5.68 15.65 5.89
CA TYR A 104 -6.39 15.99 4.67
C TYR A 104 -6.62 14.78 3.77
N LEU A 105 -7.67 14.83 2.96
CA LEU A 105 -7.92 13.88 1.88
C LEU A 105 -7.93 14.64 0.57
N ILE A 106 -7.21 14.15 -0.43
CA ILE A 106 -7.07 14.81 -1.74
C ILE A 106 -7.03 13.71 -2.80
N GLU A 107 -7.71 13.93 -3.93
CA GLU A 107 -7.72 12.98 -5.02
C GLU A 107 -6.32 12.73 -5.62
N PRO A 108 -6.02 11.51 -6.07
CA PRO A 108 -4.79 11.25 -6.80
C PRO A 108 -4.85 11.85 -8.20
N ASN A 109 -3.70 12.26 -8.74
CA ASN A 109 -3.63 12.62 -10.15
C ASN A 109 -3.90 11.39 -11.06
N GLY A 110 -4.37 11.64 -12.30
CA GLY A 110 -4.81 10.59 -13.21
C GLY A 110 -3.72 9.58 -13.58
N SER A 111 -2.49 10.01 -13.85
CA SER A 111 -1.39 9.11 -14.23
C SER A 111 -0.93 8.22 -13.07
N TYR A 112 -0.95 8.75 -11.85
CA TYR A 112 -0.69 7.98 -10.63
C TYR A 112 -1.81 6.96 -10.38
N LEU A 113 -3.07 7.35 -10.55
CA LEU A 113 -4.20 6.42 -10.41
C LEU A 113 -4.11 5.26 -11.42
N GLU A 114 -3.75 5.53 -12.68
CA GLU A 114 -3.55 4.46 -13.68
C GLU A 114 -2.42 3.51 -13.29
N THR A 115 -1.36 4.01 -12.65
CA THR A 115 -0.28 3.16 -12.10
C THR A 115 -0.82 2.20 -11.04
N ILE A 116 -1.66 2.68 -10.12
CA ILE A 116 -2.27 1.83 -9.09
C ILE A 116 -3.26 0.85 -9.71
N LYS A 117 -4.11 1.29 -10.65
CA LYS A 117 -5.03 0.39 -11.37
C LYS A 117 -4.30 -0.75 -12.06
N GLN A 118 -3.14 -0.46 -12.67
CA GLN A 118 -2.30 -1.51 -13.24
C GLN A 118 -1.78 -2.47 -12.16
N GLY A 119 -1.32 -1.96 -11.02
CA GLY A 119 -0.91 -2.81 -9.90
C GLY A 119 -2.03 -3.68 -9.33
N TYR A 120 -3.26 -3.16 -9.26
CA TYR A 120 -4.43 -3.96 -8.88
C TYR A 120 -4.65 -5.11 -9.88
N ARG A 121 -4.53 -4.84 -11.18
CA ARG A 121 -4.62 -5.88 -12.22
C ARG A 121 -3.50 -6.92 -12.09
N ASP A 122 -2.26 -6.47 -11.90
CA ASP A 122 -1.09 -7.34 -11.73
C ASP A 122 -1.25 -8.30 -10.53
N CYS A 123 -1.87 -7.82 -9.45
CA CYS A 123 -2.13 -8.57 -8.23
C CYS A 123 -3.46 -9.36 -8.25
N GLY A 124 -4.29 -9.22 -9.29
CA GLY A 124 -5.62 -9.84 -9.35
C GLY A 124 -6.63 -9.27 -8.33
N LEU A 125 -6.47 -8.01 -7.93
CA LEU A 125 -7.33 -7.32 -6.97
C LEU A 125 -8.52 -6.63 -7.67
N PRO A 126 -9.71 -6.61 -7.04
CA PRO A 126 -10.87 -5.90 -7.56
C PRO A 126 -10.66 -4.38 -7.48
N LEU A 127 -10.98 -3.68 -8.57
CA LEU A 127 -10.85 -2.21 -8.66
C LEU A 127 -11.93 -1.45 -7.85
N GLU A 128 -12.94 -2.14 -7.33
CA GLU A 128 -14.04 -1.55 -6.58
C GLU A 128 -13.55 -0.76 -5.36
N GLN A 129 -12.66 -1.36 -4.55
CA GLN A 129 -12.05 -0.68 -3.40
C GLN A 129 -11.31 0.59 -3.84
N LEU A 130 -10.49 0.49 -4.90
CA LEU A 130 -9.72 1.62 -5.41
C LEU A 130 -10.62 2.76 -5.87
N ASN A 131 -11.67 2.44 -6.64
CA ASN A 131 -12.61 3.43 -7.14
C ASN A 131 -13.38 4.10 -5.99
N GLN A 132 -13.81 3.33 -4.99
CA GLN A 132 -14.50 3.86 -3.82
C GLN A 132 -13.60 4.81 -3.02
N SER A 133 -12.33 4.46 -2.81
CA SER A 133 -11.37 5.34 -2.13
C SER A 133 -11.14 6.66 -2.88
N VAL A 134 -11.16 6.66 -4.22
CA VAL A 134 -11.09 7.90 -5.01
C VAL A 134 -12.34 8.75 -4.81
N ILE A 135 -13.54 8.14 -4.78
CA ILE A 135 -14.80 8.87 -4.53
C ILE A 135 -14.77 9.51 -3.13
N ASN A 136 -14.42 8.74 -2.10
CA ASN A 136 -14.34 9.23 -0.72
C ASN A 136 -13.38 10.43 -0.58
N SER A 137 -12.28 10.44 -1.34
CA SER A 137 -11.32 11.55 -1.33
C SER A 137 -11.86 12.86 -1.94
N LYS A 138 -12.93 12.79 -2.75
CA LYS A 138 -13.59 13.96 -3.35
C LYS A 138 -14.65 14.55 -2.43
N GLU A 139 -15.38 13.70 -1.72
CA GLU A 139 -16.52 14.11 -0.89
C GLU A 139 -16.08 14.97 0.29
N VAL A 140 -14.94 14.67 0.91
CA VAL A 140 -14.40 15.45 2.04
C VAL A 140 -13.92 16.86 1.66
N ASN A 141 -13.69 17.13 0.37
CA ASN A 141 -13.29 18.46 -0.12
C ASN A 141 -14.49 19.34 -0.54
N ASN A 142 -15.72 18.83 -0.45
CA ASN A 142 -16.95 19.55 -0.82
C ASN A 142 -17.81 19.96 0.40
N GLU A 143 -17.30 19.78 1.63
CA GLU A 143 -17.86 20.30 2.88
C GLU A 143 -17.05 21.50 3.40
#